data_AF-A0A6M5F4P6-F1
#
_entry.id   AF-A0A6M5F4P6-F1
#
_cell.length_a   1.000
_cell.length_b   1.000
_cell.length_c   1.000
_cell.angle_alpha   90.00
_cell.angle_beta   90.00
_cell.angle_gamma   90.00
#
_symmetry.space_group_name_H-M   'P 1'
#
loop_
_entity.id
_entity.type
_entity.pdbx_description
1 polymer ?
#
loop_
_entity_poly.entity_id
_entity_poly.type
_entity_poly.pdbx_seq_one_letter_code
_entity_poly.pdbx_strand_id
1 'polypeptide(L)'
;MNKNNRHGDSLVNKKKASILMIAVLLLAVTIVLYLISFYQVNTRKNTPMRTVQMSTMHPVYGSVESMINAKETSLVAEAVVMDNGTVRSVRDVADENVPPDVHTDYVIELTRVIKGDARVKSATIALMGGAVNGTNYVLEGVPTLKKGDHILVFASRGRDSKYYPLSGGTAIAKYSGRGQYSLTKETIAGNGDNDRSFTADSLKSMVK
;
A
#
# COMPACT_ATOMS: atom_id res chain seq x y z
N MET A 1 -27.56 1.32 75.19
CA MET A 1 -27.02 2.52 74.48
C MET A 1 -25.77 2.09 73.72
N ASN A 2 -25.79 2.26 72.40
CA ASN A 2 -25.00 1.53 71.40
C ASN A 2 -23.52 1.97 71.33
N LYS A 3 -22.56 1.05 71.57
CA LYS A 3 -21.10 1.29 71.53
C LYS A 3 -20.42 0.48 70.40
N ASN A 4 -20.96 0.45 69.19
CA ASN A 4 -20.36 -0.33 68.08
C ASN A 4 -19.88 0.48 66.85
N ASN A 5 -19.88 1.82 66.87
CA ASN A 5 -19.62 2.59 65.65
C ASN A 5 -18.18 3.11 65.43
N ARG A 6 -17.25 2.97 66.38
CA ARG A 6 -15.89 3.55 66.22
C ARG A 6 -14.89 2.72 65.40
N HIS A 7 -15.13 1.42 65.21
CA HIS A 7 -14.21 0.57 64.43
C HIS A 7 -14.48 0.58 62.92
N GLY A 8 -15.72 0.87 62.49
CA GLY A 8 -16.10 0.93 61.07
C GLY A 8 -15.48 2.12 60.32
N ASP A 9 -15.46 3.30 60.94
CA ASP A 9 -14.93 4.53 60.32
C ASP A 9 -13.42 4.46 60.06
N SER A 10 -12.66 3.81 60.95
CA SER A 10 -11.21 3.59 60.81
C SER A 10 -10.88 2.68 59.61
N LEU A 11 -11.66 1.61 59.42
CA LEU A 11 -11.48 0.67 58.31
C LEU A 11 -11.89 1.28 56.96
N VAL A 12 -12.99 2.05 56.95
CA VAL A 12 -13.47 2.77 55.76
C VAL A 12 -12.48 3.85 55.33
N ASN A 13 -11.90 4.59 56.27
CA ASN A 13 -10.88 5.61 55.96
C ASN A 13 -9.57 5.00 55.45
N LYS A 14 -9.14 3.85 55.98
CA LYS A 14 -7.98 3.11 55.45
C LYS A 14 -8.21 2.59 54.02
N LYS A 15 -9.42 2.08 53.72
CA LYS A 15 -9.79 1.66 52.35
C LYS A 15 -9.81 2.83 51.37
N LYS A 16 -10.40 3.98 51.76
CA LYS A 16 -10.39 5.20 50.95
C LYS A 16 -8.97 5.71 50.68
N ALA A 17 -8.10 5.68 51.68
CA ALA A 17 -6.69 6.06 51.53
C ALA A 17 -5.92 5.10 50.59
N SER A 18 -6.16 3.79 50.66
CA SER A 18 -5.58 2.82 49.71
C SER A 18 -6.07 3.03 48.28
N ILE A 19 -7.36 3.28 48.08
CA ILE A 19 -7.91 3.55 46.74
C ILE A 19 -7.30 4.83 46.16
N LEU A 20 -7.16 5.89 46.98
CA LEU A 20 -6.54 7.14 46.55
C LEU A 20 -5.06 6.94 46.14
N MET A 21 -4.30 6.17 46.92
CA MET A 21 -2.91 5.83 46.60
C MET A 21 -2.78 5.05 45.29
N ILE A 22 -3.67 4.08 45.04
CA ILE A 22 -3.70 3.31 43.79
C ILE A 22 -4.04 4.23 42.60
N ALA A 23 -5.02 5.13 42.75
CA ALA A 23 -5.40 6.07 41.70
C ALA A 23 -4.26 7.03 41.35
N VAL A 24 -3.53 7.54 42.35
CA VAL A 24 -2.35 8.39 42.16
C VAL A 24 -1.23 7.62 41.46
N LEU A 25 -1.00 6.36 41.84
CA LEU A 25 0.01 5.51 41.20
C LEU A 25 -0.33 5.26 39.71
N LEU A 26 -1.60 4.96 39.40
CA LEU A 26 -2.06 4.77 38.03
C LEU A 26 -1.92 6.04 37.19
N LEU A 27 -2.21 7.22 37.76
CA LEU A 27 -2.02 8.50 37.10
C LEU A 27 -0.53 8.77 36.80
N ALA A 28 0.35 8.46 37.74
CA ALA A 28 1.80 8.62 37.53
C ALA A 28 2.30 7.69 36.40
N VAL A 29 1.83 6.43 36.37
CA VAL A 29 2.20 5.47 35.32
C VAL A 29 1.71 5.92 33.95
N THR A 30 0.48 6.43 33.83
CA THR A 30 -0.03 6.93 32.54
C THR A 30 0.73 8.15 32.04
N ILE A 31 1.10 9.08 32.93
CA ILE A 31 1.93 10.25 32.57
C ILE A 31 3.31 9.80 32.07
N VAL A 32 3.95 8.84 32.74
CA VAL A 32 5.25 8.31 32.32
C VAL A 32 5.16 7.61 30.96
N LEU A 33 4.13 6.79 30.72
CA LEU A 33 3.91 6.13 29.43
C LEU A 33 3.64 7.13 28.31
N TYR A 34 2.89 8.19 28.60
CA TYR A 34 2.64 9.29 27.67
C TYR A 34 3.94 10.01 27.32
N LEU A 35 4.77 10.35 28.31
CA LEU A 35 6.06 11.00 28.10
C LEU A 35 7.03 10.13 27.31
N ILE A 36 7.09 8.82 27.57
CA ILE A 36 7.90 7.88 26.78
C ILE A 36 7.43 7.85 25.33
N SER A 37 6.12 7.74 25.10
CA SER A 37 5.53 7.72 23.75
C SER A 37 5.81 9.04 23.02
N PHE A 38 5.61 10.17 23.69
CA PHE A 38 5.86 11.50 23.14
C PHE A 38 7.35 11.71 22.80
N TYR A 39 8.25 11.28 23.68
CA TYR A 39 9.69 11.39 23.47
C TYR A 39 10.16 10.48 22.33
N GLN A 40 9.65 9.24 22.24
CA GLN A 40 9.93 8.34 21.12
C GLN A 40 9.43 8.90 19.78
N VAL A 41 8.26 9.54 19.75
CA VAL A 41 7.74 10.20 18.54
C VAL A 41 8.63 11.37 18.13
N ASN A 42 9.07 12.20 19.07
CA ASN A 42 9.89 13.38 18.78
C ASN A 42 11.37 13.09 18.52
N THR A 43 11.89 11.96 18.99
CA THR A 43 13.30 11.56 18.77
C THR A 43 13.50 10.64 17.57
N ARG A 44 12.43 10.24 16.86
CA ARG A 44 12.55 9.70 15.51
C ARG A 44 13.11 10.77 14.59
N LYS A 45 14.44 10.85 14.52
CA LYS A 45 15.14 11.52 13.43
C LYS A 45 14.70 10.80 12.16
N ASN A 46 13.82 11.43 11.38
CA ASN A 46 13.57 11.05 10.00
C ASN A 46 14.90 11.24 9.27
N THR A 47 15.71 10.19 9.22
CA THR A 47 16.94 10.20 8.43
C THR A 47 16.48 10.48 6.99
N PRO A 48 16.98 11.52 6.31
CA PRO A 48 16.55 11.82 4.96
C PRO A 48 16.83 10.59 4.10
N MET A 49 15.77 9.93 3.64
CA MET A 49 15.89 8.83 2.69
C MET A 49 16.40 9.41 1.37
N ARG A 50 17.48 8.84 0.84
CA ARG A 50 17.93 9.16 -0.52
C ARG A 50 16.85 8.68 -1.49
N THR A 51 16.48 9.49 -2.47
CA THR A 51 15.55 9.08 -3.53
C THR A 51 16.30 8.98 -4.85
N VAL A 52 16.18 7.83 -5.52
CA VAL A 52 16.61 7.62 -6.90
C VAL A 52 15.36 7.67 -7.77
N GLN A 53 15.29 8.67 -8.64
CA GLN A 53 14.26 8.76 -9.66
C GLN A 53 14.69 7.95 -10.88
N MET A 54 13.82 7.03 -11.29
CA MET A 54 13.99 6.20 -12.46
C MET A 54 12.96 6.63 -13.49
N SER A 55 13.35 6.58 -14.76
CA SER A 55 12.44 6.75 -15.89
C SER A 55 12.79 5.66 -16.89
N THR A 56 11.77 5.07 -17.49
CA THR A 56 11.95 4.02 -18.49
C THR A 56 11.12 4.35 -19.72
N MET A 57 11.62 3.99 -20.90
CA MET A 57 10.80 4.05 -22.09
C MET A 57 9.81 2.87 -22.08
N HIS A 58 8.52 3.17 -22.01
CA HIS A 58 7.47 2.17 -22.04
C HIS A 58 6.36 2.57 -23.03
N PRO A 59 5.55 1.61 -23.52
CA PRO A 59 4.41 1.91 -24.36
C PRO A 59 3.40 2.82 -23.65
N VAL A 60 2.85 3.78 -24.39
CA VAL A 60 1.68 4.57 -23.99
C VAL A 60 0.56 4.21 -24.95
N TYR A 61 -0.58 3.75 -24.43
CA TYR A 61 -1.69 3.30 -25.25
C TYR A 61 -2.57 4.48 -25.67
N GLY A 62 -3.15 4.41 -26.87
CA GLY A 62 -4.06 5.47 -27.36
C GLY A 62 -5.41 5.51 -26.65
N SER A 63 -5.82 4.42 -26.01
CA SER A 63 -7.05 4.34 -25.21
C SER A 63 -7.04 3.14 -24.27
N VAL A 64 -7.90 3.17 -23.26
CA VAL A 64 -8.13 2.03 -22.35
C VAL A 64 -8.62 0.80 -23.11
N GLU A 65 -9.47 0.99 -24.13
CA GLU A 65 -9.96 -0.10 -25.00
C GLU A 65 -8.80 -0.76 -25.77
N SER A 66 -7.85 0.02 -26.27
CA SER A 66 -6.68 -0.54 -26.96
C SER A 66 -5.78 -1.35 -26.02
N MET A 67 -5.61 -0.89 -24.78
CA MET A 67 -4.79 -1.56 -23.77
C MET A 67 -5.43 -2.87 -23.30
N ILE A 68 -6.73 -2.90 -22.97
CA ILE A 68 -7.40 -4.13 -22.53
C ILE A 68 -7.36 -5.23 -23.60
N ASN A 69 -7.39 -4.85 -24.87
CA ASN A 69 -7.37 -5.76 -26.01
C ASN A 69 -5.96 -6.02 -26.58
N ALA A 70 -4.92 -5.42 -26.00
CA ALA A 70 -3.55 -5.68 -26.43
C ALA A 70 -3.18 -7.16 -26.22
N LYS A 71 -2.29 -7.67 -27.08
CA LYS A 71 -1.95 -9.10 -27.15
C LYS A 71 -1.27 -9.58 -25.86
N GLU A 72 -0.48 -8.73 -25.26
CA GLU A 72 0.24 -8.94 -24.02
C GLU A 72 -0.66 -8.88 -22.78
N THR A 73 -1.86 -8.32 -22.88
CA THR A 73 -2.79 -8.18 -21.77
C THR A 73 -3.41 -9.53 -21.44
N SER A 74 -2.91 -10.15 -20.37
CA SER A 74 -3.34 -11.48 -19.91
C SER A 74 -4.29 -11.44 -18.72
N LEU A 75 -4.26 -10.34 -17.96
CA LEU A 75 -5.09 -10.13 -16.77
C LEU A 75 -5.56 -8.69 -16.75
N VAL A 76 -6.87 -8.51 -16.56
CA VAL A 76 -7.46 -7.26 -16.10
C VAL A 76 -8.39 -7.59 -14.95
N ALA A 77 -8.16 -6.99 -13.79
CA ALA A 77 -8.94 -7.30 -12.59
C ALA A 77 -8.98 -6.13 -11.61
N GLU A 78 -10.12 -6.01 -10.92
CA GLU A 78 -10.17 -5.32 -9.63
C GLU A 78 -9.50 -6.20 -8.58
N ALA A 79 -8.70 -5.57 -7.73
CA ALA A 79 -7.95 -6.28 -6.71
C ALA A 79 -7.74 -5.43 -5.45
N VAL A 80 -7.45 -6.12 -4.35
CA VAL A 80 -7.01 -5.53 -3.08
C VAL A 80 -5.58 -5.98 -2.82
N VAL A 81 -4.72 -5.03 -2.45
CA VAL A 81 -3.32 -5.33 -2.09
C VAL A 81 -3.29 -5.95 -0.68
N MET A 82 -2.71 -7.14 -0.54
CA MET A 82 -2.80 -7.95 0.68
C MET A 82 -1.61 -7.78 1.63
N ASP A 83 -0.49 -7.29 1.13
CA ASP A 83 0.75 -7.06 1.85
C ASP A 83 1.34 -5.66 1.58
N ASN A 84 2.49 -5.36 2.19
CA ASN A 84 3.23 -4.11 1.92
C ASN A 84 4.33 -4.30 0.88
N GLY A 85 4.30 -5.41 0.13
CA GLY A 85 5.30 -5.77 -0.85
C GLY A 85 6.56 -6.39 -0.25
N THR A 86 7.19 -7.28 -1.02
CA THR A 86 8.52 -7.85 -0.75
C THR A 86 9.51 -7.26 -1.74
N VAL A 87 10.46 -6.47 -1.23
CA VAL A 87 11.48 -5.83 -2.06
C VAL A 87 12.56 -6.83 -2.44
N ARG A 88 12.90 -6.85 -3.73
CA ARG A 88 14.03 -7.57 -4.31
C ARG A 88 14.94 -6.56 -4.99
N SER A 89 16.23 -6.65 -4.70
CA SER A 89 17.25 -5.81 -5.31
C SER A 89 18.25 -6.72 -5.98
N VAL A 90 18.39 -6.59 -7.29
CA VAL A 90 19.33 -7.38 -8.08
C VAL A 90 20.36 -6.43 -8.67
N ARG A 91 21.63 -6.81 -8.62
CA ARG A 91 22.73 -6.06 -9.21
C ARG A 91 23.36 -6.94 -10.28
N ASP A 92 23.18 -6.54 -11.54
CA ASP A 92 23.68 -7.27 -12.70
C ASP A 92 25.05 -6.77 -13.18
N VAL A 93 25.62 -5.76 -12.51
CA VAL A 93 26.92 -5.15 -12.85
C VAL A 93 27.84 -5.07 -11.64
N ALA A 94 29.14 -5.26 -11.87
CA ALA A 94 30.16 -5.17 -10.82
C ALA A 94 30.39 -3.73 -10.32
N ASP A 95 30.05 -2.72 -11.12
CA ASP A 95 30.19 -1.31 -10.73
C ASP A 95 29.12 -0.93 -9.69
N GLU A 96 29.56 -0.59 -8.48
CA GLU A 96 28.71 -0.20 -7.36
C GLU A 96 27.99 1.14 -7.59
N ASN A 97 28.52 1.99 -8.48
CA ASN A 97 27.94 3.30 -8.80
C ASN A 97 26.68 3.20 -9.66
N VAL A 98 26.51 2.09 -10.38
CA VAL A 98 25.28 1.82 -11.12
C VAL A 98 24.19 1.41 -10.12
N PRO A 99 23.01 2.06 -10.12
CA PRO A 99 21.91 1.66 -9.25
C PRO A 99 21.49 0.20 -9.51
N PRO A 100 21.13 -0.58 -8.48
CA PRO A 100 20.59 -1.92 -8.67
C PRO A 100 19.17 -1.86 -9.27
N ASP A 101 18.76 -2.96 -9.89
CA ASP A 101 17.39 -3.17 -10.35
C ASP A 101 16.52 -3.57 -9.16
N VAL A 102 15.77 -2.59 -8.66
CA VAL A 102 14.88 -2.75 -7.51
C VAL A 102 13.47 -3.02 -7.99
N HIS A 103 12.89 -4.12 -7.50
CA HIS A 103 11.50 -4.49 -7.72
C HIS A 103 10.81 -4.77 -6.38
N THR A 104 9.51 -4.50 -6.32
CA THR A 104 8.66 -4.88 -5.19
C THR A 104 7.56 -5.81 -5.69
N ASP A 105 7.51 -7.00 -5.10
CA ASP A 105 6.47 -7.99 -5.39
C ASP A 105 5.33 -7.84 -4.39
N TYR A 106 4.11 -7.62 -4.86
CA TYR A 106 2.92 -7.50 -4.03
C TYR A 106 1.99 -8.68 -4.25
N VAL A 107 1.46 -9.27 -3.16
CA VAL A 107 0.34 -10.19 -3.24
C VAL A 107 -0.96 -9.38 -3.35
N ILE A 108 -1.75 -9.71 -4.36
CA ILE A 108 -3.08 -9.11 -4.57
C ILE A 108 -4.16 -10.19 -4.50
N GLU A 109 -5.30 -9.86 -3.91
CA GLU A 109 -6.52 -10.65 -3.97
C GLU A 109 -7.40 -10.11 -5.09
N LEU A 110 -7.80 -10.99 -6.02
CA LEU A 110 -8.62 -10.63 -7.17
C LEU A 110 -10.10 -10.66 -6.76
N THR A 111 -10.70 -9.48 -6.64
CA THR A 111 -12.11 -9.34 -6.24
C THR A 111 -13.04 -9.48 -7.45
N ARG A 112 -12.59 -9.02 -8.62
CA ARG A 112 -13.33 -9.17 -9.88
C ARG A 112 -12.38 -9.30 -11.06
N VAL A 113 -12.40 -10.45 -11.72
CA VAL A 113 -11.65 -10.66 -12.97
C VAL A 113 -12.50 -10.17 -14.16
N ILE A 114 -11.95 -9.25 -14.94
CA ILE A 114 -12.57 -8.66 -16.14
C ILE A 114 -12.04 -9.37 -17.40
N LYS A 115 -10.73 -9.64 -17.44
CA LYS A 115 -10.05 -10.44 -18.48
C LYS A 115 -9.04 -11.37 -17.82
N GLY A 116 -8.97 -12.63 -18.25
CA GLY A 116 -8.09 -13.66 -17.68
C GLY A 116 -8.86 -14.84 -17.06
N ASP A 117 -8.17 -15.72 -16.34
CA ASP A 117 -8.78 -16.89 -15.68
C ASP A 117 -9.52 -16.49 -14.40
N ALA A 118 -10.86 -16.54 -14.43
CA ALA A 118 -11.73 -16.18 -13.31
C ALA A 118 -11.61 -17.11 -12.08
N ARG A 119 -10.94 -18.27 -12.20
CA ARG A 119 -10.68 -19.18 -11.08
C ARG A 119 -9.55 -18.71 -10.19
N VAL A 120 -8.66 -17.85 -10.71
CA VAL A 120 -7.56 -17.27 -9.93
C VAL A 120 -8.14 -16.30 -8.91
N LYS A 121 -7.84 -16.53 -7.62
CA LYS A 121 -8.30 -15.68 -6.51
C LYS A 121 -7.21 -14.76 -5.96
N SER A 122 -5.95 -15.12 -6.18
CA SER A 122 -4.80 -14.33 -5.78
C SER A 122 -3.73 -14.40 -6.85
N ALA A 123 -2.98 -13.32 -6.98
CA ALA A 123 -1.85 -13.20 -7.88
C ALA A 123 -0.73 -12.41 -7.23
N THR A 124 0.48 -12.57 -7.74
CA THR A 124 1.60 -11.68 -7.41
C THR A 124 1.82 -10.72 -8.56
N ILE A 125 1.86 -9.43 -8.28
CA ILE A 125 2.31 -8.41 -9.24
C ILE A 125 3.72 -7.95 -8.87
N ALA A 126 4.57 -7.74 -9.87
CA ALA A 126 5.91 -7.20 -9.69
C ALA A 126 5.97 -5.79 -10.27
N LEU A 127 6.38 -4.82 -9.45
CA LEU A 127 6.56 -3.43 -9.84
C LEU A 127 8.02 -3.03 -9.67
N MET A 128 8.55 -2.23 -10.61
CA MET A 128 9.86 -1.61 -10.42
C MET A 128 9.76 -0.50 -9.38
N GLY A 129 10.79 -0.37 -8.56
CA GLY A 129 10.84 0.55 -7.41
C GLY A 129 10.65 -0.15 -6.07
N GLY A 130 10.77 0.63 -5.00
CA GLY A 130 10.75 0.15 -3.61
C GLY A 130 11.83 0.80 -2.74
N ALA A 131 11.86 0.46 -1.47
CA ALA A 131 12.85 0.99 -0.53
C ALA A 131 13.84 -0.10 -0.11
N VAL A 132 15.14 0.13 -0.34
CA VAL A 132 16.23 -0.78 0.07
C VAL A 132 17.39 0.04 0.64
N ASN A 133 17.93 -0.39 1.79
CA ASN A 133 19.08 0.23 2.45
C ASN A 133 18.98 1.76 2.63
N GLY A 134 17.80 2.25 3.04
CA GLY A 134 17.56 3.68 3.25
C GLY A 134 17.46 4.53 1.97
N THR A 135 17.44 3.88 0.80
CA THR A 135 17.22 4.52 -0.51
C THR A 135 15.85 4.12 -1.04
N ASN A 136 15.07 5.11 -1.47
CA ASN A 136 13.79 4.92 -2.14
C ASN A 136 13.97 5.01 -3.66
N TYR A 137 13.55 3.99 -4.38
CA TYR A 137 13.61 3.89 -5.82
C TYR A 137 12.20 4.12 -6.36
N VAL A 138 12.02 5.23 -7.08
CA VAL A 138 10.72 5.65 -7.59
C VAL A 138 10.78 5.67 -9.11
N LEU A 139 9.89 4.93 -9.75
CA LEU A 139 9.69 4.99 -11.20
C LEU A 139 8.59 6.00 -11.50
N GLU A 140 8.86 6.91 -12.42
CA GLU A 140 7.90 7.92 -12.89
C GLU A 140 6.57 7.26 -13.33
N GLY A 141 5.44 7.82 -12.89
CA GLY A 141 4.09 7.34 -13.23
C GLY A 141 3.65 6.05 -12.51
N VAL A 142 4.57 5.28 -11.93
CA VAL A 142 4.23 4.02 -11.24
C VAL A 142 3.73 4.32 -9.82
N PRO A 143 2.54 3.84 -9.44
CA PRO A 143 2.02 4.11 -8.12
C PRO A 143 2.73 3.27 -7.05
N THR A 144 3.09 3.89 -5.93
CA THR A 144 3.43 3.16 -4.71
C THR A 144 2.16 2.54 -4.13
N LEU A 145 2.22 1.24 -3.85
CA LEU A 145 1.13 0.47 -3.26
C LEU A 145 1.40 0.17 -1.79
N LYS A 146 0.32 0.06 -1.01
CA LYS A 146 0.33 -0.40 0.38
C LYS A 146 -0.80 -1.40 0.61
N LYS A 147 -0.69 -2.18 1.69
CA LYS A 147 -1.74 -3.10 2.12
C LYS A 147 -3.07 -2.37 2.26
N GLY A 148 -4.12 -2.97 1.69
CA GLY A 148 -5.49 -2.46 1.70
C GLY A 148 -5.83 -1.52 0.54
N ASP A 149 -4.87 -1.18 -0.32
CA ASP A 149 -5.18 -0.39 -1.50
C ASP A 149 -6.12 -1.17 -2.44
N HIS A 150 -7.17 -0.49 -2.90
CA HIS A 150 -8.05 -0.96 -3.96
C HIS A 150 -7.54 -0.47 -5.31
N ILE A 151 -7.25 -1.41 -6.20
CA ILE A 151 -6.63 -1.13 -7.50
C ILE A 151 -7.38 -1.86 -8.61
N LEU A 152 -7.18 -1.37 -9.83
CA LEU A 152 -7.51 -2.11 -11.03
C LEU A 152 -6.26 -2.26 -11.89
N VAL A 153 -5.84 -3.50 -12.11
CA VAL A 153 -4.55 -3.83 -12.75
C VAL A 153 -4.77 -4.31 -14.18
N PHE A 154 -3.91 -3.85 -15.10
CA PHE A 154 -3.76 -4.42 -16.43
C PHE A 154 -2.36 -5.01 -16.53
N ALA A 155 -2.25 -6.32 -16.74
CA ALA A 155 -0.97 -7.00 -16.65
C ALA A 155 -0.76 -8.10 -17.69
N SER A 156 0.51 -8.27 -18.05
CA SER A 156 1.02 -9.43 -18.76
C SER A 156 1.45 -10.51 -17.77
N ARG A 157 1.39 -11.78 -18.17
CA ARG A 157 1.84 -12.90 -17.35
C ARG A 157 3.26 -13.27 -17.74
N GLY A 158 4.16 -13.22 -16.76
CA GLY A 158 5.54 -13.64 -16.93
C GLY A 158 5.69 -15.16 -16.89
N ARG A 159 6.87 -15.63 -17.30
CA ARG A 159 7.23 -17.05 -17.25
C ARG A 159 7.43 -17.57 -15.83
N ASP A 160 7.71 -16.67 -14.88
CA ASP A 160 7.84 -16.93 -13.45
C ASP A 160 6.50 -16.99 -12.71
N SER A 161 5.38 -17.04 -13.45
CA SER A 161 4.00 -17.02 -12.94
C SER A 161 3.56 -15.74 -12.24
N LYS A 162 4.38 -14.69 -12.24
CA LYS A 162 3.99 -13.35 -11.77
C LYS A 162 3.28 -12.58 -12.87
N TYR A 163 2.58 -11.54 -12.46
CA TYR A 163 1.99 -10.56 -13.35
C TYR A 163 2.81 -9.28 -13.35
N TYR A 164 3.07 -8.75 -14.53
CA TYR A 164 3.81 -7.52 -14.75
C TYR A 164 2.84 -6.49 -15.32
N PRO A 165 2.47 -5.47 -14.54
CA PRO A 165 1.61 -4.41 -15.03
C PRO A 165 2.19 -3.78 -16.29
N LEU A 166 1.32 -3.51 -17.27
CA LEU A 166 1.72 -2.96 -18.57
C LEU A 166 2.28 -1.54 -18.43
N SER A 167 2.79 -1.00 -19.55
CA SER A 167 3.37 0.35 -19.61
C SER A 167 4.43 0.59 -18.54
N GLY A 168 5.37 -0.35 -18.38
CA GLY A 168 6.47 -0.20 -17.41
C GLY A 168 6.02 -0.14 -15.94
N GLY A 169 4.80 -0.58 -15.62
CA GLY A 169 4.25 -0.54 -14.26
C GLY A 169 3.17 0.51 -14.05
N THR A 170 2.95 1.43 -14.99
CA THR A 170 1.97 2.53 -14.84
C THR A 170 0.53 2.07 -15.08
N ALA A 171 0.31 0.89 -15.64
CA ALA A 171 -1.01 0.33 -15.92
C ALA A 171 -1.70 -0.26 -14.67
N ILE A 172 -1.65 0.49 -13.57
CA ILE A 172 -2.41 0.28 -12.35
C ILE A 172 -3.27 1.51 -12.11
N ALA A 173 -4.57 1.33 -12.23
CA ALA A 173 -5.53 2.39 -12.00
C ALA A 173 -5.85 2.50 -10.51
N LYS A 174 -5.85 3.73 -10.00
CA LYS A 174 -6.22 4.01 -8.60
C LYS A 174 -7.72 4.18 -8.50
N TYR A 175 -8.29 3.64 -7.43
CA TYR A 175 -9.68 3.89 -7.08
C TYR A 175 -9.89 5.35 -6.66
N SER A 176 -10.71 6.09 -7.40
CA SER A 176 -11.02 7.50 -7.13
C SER A 176 -12.33 7.69 -6.34
N GLY A 177 -13.05 6.59 -6.05
CA GLY A 177 -14.32 6.59 -5.33
C GLY A 177 -15.51 6.29 -6.25
N ARG A 178 -16.64 5.86 -5.65
CA ARG A 178 -17.91 5.57 -6.35
C ARG A 178 -17.79 4.57 -7.52
N GLY A 179 -16.92 3.56 -7.42
CA GLY A 179 -16.74 2.56 -8.48
C GLY A 179 -15.86 3.02 -9.65
N GLN A 180 -15.26 4.21 -9.57
CA GLN A 180 -14.44 4.77 -10.64
C GLN A 180 -12.94 4.54 -10.37
N TYR A 181 -12.22 4.31 -11.47
CA TYR A 181 -10.78 4.12 -11.51
C TYR A 181 -10.18 5.10 -12.51
N SER A 182 -8.96 5.56 -12.24
CA SER A 182 -8.22 6.42 -13.17
C SER A 182 -6.77 5.95 -13.38
N LEU A 183 -6.33 6.03 -14.63
CA LEU A 183 -4.95 5.84 -15.05
C LEU A 183 -4.25 7.18 -15.23
N THR A 184 -2.92 7.16 -15.24
CA THR A 184 -2.11 8.35 -15.47
C THR A 184 -1.87 8.60 -16.97
N LYS A 185 -1.35 9.78 -17.30
CA LYS A 185 -0.99 10.15 -18.68
C LYS A 185 0.18 9.33 -19.23
N GLU A 186 0.99 8.77 -18.33
CA GLU A 186 2.08 7.86 -18.66
C GLU A 186 1.55 6.51 -19.19
N THR A 187 0.30 6.14 -18.90
CA THR A 187 -0.32 4.90 -19.40
C THR A 187 -1.17 5.14 -20.65
N ILE A 188 -2.04 6.15 -20.63
CA ILE A 188 -3.00 6.44 -21.71
C ILE A 188 -2.73 7.84 -22.29
N ALA A 189 -2.44 7.87 -23.58
CA ALA A 189 -2.38 9.08 -24.39
C ALA A 189 -3.80 9.61 -24.56
N GLY A 190 -4.11 10.71 -23.89
CA GLY A 190 -5.43 11.34 -23.93
C GLY A 190 -5.32 12.82 -23.58
N ASN A 191 -6.28 13.61 -24.04
CA ASN A 191 -6.25 15.07 -23.89
C ASN A 191 -6.99 15.55 -22.63
N GLY A 192 -7.68 14.66 -21.92
CA GLY A 192 -8.33 14.97 -20.64
C GLY A 192 -8.47 13.77 -19.68
N ASP A 193 -8.80 14.05 -18.42
CA ASP A 193 -8.94 13.03 -17.37
C ASP A 193 -10.10 12.05 -17.61
N ASN A 194 -11.09 12.46 -18.42
CA ASN A 194 -12.19 11.60 -18.84
C ASN A 194 -11.73 10.42 -19.69
N ASP A 195 -10.67 10.59 -20.49
CA ASP A 195 -10.14 9.53 -21.36
C ASP A 195 -9.45 8.41 -20.56
N ARG A 196 -9.09 8.72 -19.31
CA ARG A 196 -8.32 7.85 -18.41
C ARG A 196 -9.15 7.29 -17.26
N SER A 197 -10.41 7.71 -17.16
CA SER A 197 -11.31 7.35 -16.08
C SER A 197 -12.39 6.37 -16.57
N PHE A 198 -12.64 5.32 -15.81
CA PHE A 198 -13.55 4.25 -16.22
C PHE A 198 -14.09 3.49 -15.00
N THR A 199 -15.08 2.62 -15.23
CA THR A 199 -15.57 1.67 -14.23
C THR A 199 -15.20 0.23 -14.64
N ALA A 200 -15.21 -0.70 -13.69
CA ALA A 200 -15.02 -2.11 -14.00
C ALA A 200 -16.11 -2.65 -14.96
N ASP A 201 -17.32 -2.10 -14.88
CA ASP A 201 -18.43 -2.46 -15.78
C ASP A 201 -18.19 -1.97 -17.21
N SER A 202 -17.70 -0.73 -17.39
CA SER A 202 -17.40 -0.22 -18.73
C SER A 202 -16.26 -1.00 -19.40
N LEU A 203 -15.30 -1.50 -18.62
CA LEU A 203 -14.24 -2.36 -19.17
C LEU A 203 -14.77 -3.69 -19.68
N LYS A 204 -15.76 -4.28 -18.99
CA LYS A 204 -16.31 -5.58 -19.38
C LYS A 204 -16.91 -5.56 -20.78
N SER A 205 -17.53 -4.44 -21.18
CA SER A 205 -18.06 -4.27 -22.54
C SER A 205 -16.98 -3.98 -23.60
N MET A 206 -15.76 -3.65 -23.19
CA MET A 206 -14.64 -3.34 -24.08
C MET A 206 -13.78 -4.56 -24.42
N VAL A 207 -13.90 -5.66 -23.66
CA VAL A 207 -13.17 -6.90 -23.94
C VAL A 207 -13.71 -7.54 -25.21
N LYS A 208 -12.84 -7.76 -26.19
CA LYS A 208 -13.14 -8.44 -27.46
C LYS A 208 -12.70 -9.90 -27.43
#